data_AF-A0A850GGJ3-F1
#
_entry.id   AF-A0A850GGJ3-F1
#
_cell.length_a   1.000
_cell.length_b   1.000
_cell.length_c   1.000
_cell.angle_alpha   90.00
_cell.angle_beta   90.00
_cell.angle_gamma   90.00
#
_symmetry.space_group_name_H-M   'P 1'
#
loop_
_entity.id
_entity.type
_entity.pdbx_description
1 polymer ?
#
loop_
_entity_poly.entity_id
_entity_poly.type
_entity_poly.pdbx_seq_one_letter_code
_entity_poly.pdbx_strand_id
1 'polypeptide(L)'
;MRRSWIALALLALACDPKHEARSRELLTEAEAQAKRAAARAGEELDQARERYEVDEKVERAREELAQVRERAGEELDQARERYEVDAKVERAREELARGLDEAAKTFDQLAQRAVEEGREQGAELSERLAYEPIPGAAEAVDCEASGRRCTVSAAFIDALASDPSQLGREAVLLPGRSVDGVAGLRLSKLEAGSLPALLGLRDGDLLLEVNGVKLASFDAIRELDAAFAGRSEALLRFERGGNLRELTIVRVPSGPE
;
A
#
# COMPACT_ATOMS: atom_id res chain seq x y z
N MET A 1 -42.55 -49.92 -47.84
CA MET A 1 -42.99 -50.70 -46.65
C MET A 1 -42.65 -52.20 -46.79
N ARG A 2 -41.36 -52.60 -46.76
CA ARG A 2 -40.92 -54.02 -46.67
C ARG A 2 -39.48 -54.12 -46.13
N ARG A 3 -39.25 -53.67 -44.88
CA ARG A 3 -37.99 -53.86 -44.14
C ARG A 3 -38.31 -53.91 -42.64
N SER A 4 -38.97 -54.98 -42.18
CA SER A 4 -39.36 -55.07 -40.75
C SER A 4 -39.66 -56.47 -40.22
N TRP A 5 -39.12 -57.56 -40.80
CA TRP A 5 -39.44 -58.92 -40.30
C TRP A 5 -38.22 -59.80 -40.05
N ILE A 6 -37.08 -59.58 -40.72
CA ILE A 6 -35.89 -60.43 -40.53
C ILE A 6 -35.19 -60.14 -39.18
N ALA A 7 -35.24 -58.90 -38.69
CA ALA A 7 -34.65 -58.53 -37.40
C ALA A 7 -35.42 -59.07 -36.18
N LEU A 8 -36.74 -59.31 -36.30
CA LEU A 8 -37.53 -59.90 -35.21
C LEU A 8 -37.38 -61.44 -35.15
N ALA A 9 -37.16 -62.11 -36.29
CA ALA A 9 -36.99 -63.56 -36.32
C ALA A 9 -35.64 -64.02 -35.70
N LEU A 10 -34.58 -63.19 -35.81
CA LEU A 10 -33.29 -63.48 -35.20
C LEU A 10 -33.25 -63.20 -33.68
N LEU A 11 -34.12 -62.32 -33.16
CA LEU A 11 -34.24 -62.11 -31.71
C LEU A 11 -35.03 -63.23 -31.01
N ALA A 12 -35.92 -63.93 -31.72
CA ALA A 12 -36.72 -65.02 -31.14
C ALA A 12 -35.94 -66.35 -31.01
N LEU A 13 -34.84 -66.54 -31.73
CA LEU A 13 -33.95 -67.70 -31.58
C LEU A 13 -32.89 -67.54 -30.48
N ALA A 14 -32.78 -66.37 -29.86
CA ALA A 14 -31.78 -66.08 -28.83
C ALA A 14 -32.24 -66.36 -27.39
N CYS A 15 -33.50 -66.77 -27.19
CA CYS A 15 -34.08 -67.04 -25.87
C CYS A 15 -34.69 -68.45 -25.81
N ASP A 16 -33.92 -69.47 -26.20
CA ASP A 16 -34.22 -70.82 -25.75
C ASP A 16 -33.73 -70.92 -24.28
N PRO A 17 -34.62 -71.11 -23.29
CA PRO A 17 -34.22 -71.23 -21.88
C PRO A 17 -33.20 -72.35 -21.65
N LYS A 18 -33.13 -73.34 -22.56
CA LYS A 18 -32.08 -74.37 -22.55
C LYS A 18 -30.71 -73.79 -22.91
N HIS A 19 -30.64 -72.79 -23.77
CA HIS A 19 -29.40 -72.14 -24.17
C HIS A 19 -28.88 -71.20 -23.08
N GLU A 20 -29.77 -70.52 -22.34
CA GLU A 20 -29.38 -69.68 -21.20
C GLU A 20 -28.86 -70.52 -20.01
N ALA A 21 -29.54 -71.65 -19.71
CA ALA A 21 -29.07 -72.60 -18.71
C ALA A 21 -27.69 -73.16 -19.06
N ARG A 22 -27.50 -73.56 -20.32
CA ARG A 22 -26.21 -74.07 -20.83
C ARG A 22 -25.11 -72.99 -20.82
N SER A 23 -25.44 -71.74 -21.14
CA SER A 23 -24.48 -70.63 -21.05
C SER A 23 -24.05 -70.34 -19.61
N ARG A 24 -24.97 -70.38 -18.63
CA ARG A 24 -24.63 -70.20 -17.22
C ARG A 24 -23.76 -71.34 -16.70
N GLU A 25 -24.09 -72.57 -17.06
CA GLU A 25 -23.30 -73.76 -16.73
C GLU A 25 -21.86 -73.64 -17.28
N LEU A 26 -21.72 -73.28 -18.57
CA LEU A 26 -20.42 -73.04 -19.20
C LEU A 26 -19.62 -71.91 -18.53
N LEU A 27 -20.28 -70.83 -18.12
CA LEU A 27 -19.62 -69.73 -17.39
C LEU A 27 -19.14 -70.19 -16.01
N THR A 28 -19.96 -70.96 -15.28
CA THR A 28 -19.55 -71.49 -13.97
C THR A 28 -18.40 -72.49 -14.08
N GLU A 29 -18.39 -73.32 -15.13
CA GLU A 29 -17.28 -74.23 -15.42
C GLU A 29 -16.01 -73.47 -15.80
N ALA A 30 -16.12 -72.44 -16.64
CA ALA A 30 -15.00 -71.60 -17.04
C ALA A 30 -14.42 -70.82 -15.85
N GLU A 31 -15.25 -70.29 -14.96
CA GLU A 31 -14.80 -69.60 -13.74
C GLU A 31 -14.10 -70.59 -12.78
N ALA A 32 -14.67 -71.78 -12.60
CA ALA A 32 -14.03 -72.83 -11.79
C ALA A 32 -12.69 -73.27 -12.39
N GLN A 33 -12.59 -73.37 -13.72
CA GLN A 33 -11.36 -73.69 -14.42
C GLN A 33 -10.30 -72.58 -14.28
N ALA A 34 -10.71 -71.32 -14.41
CA ALA A 34 -9.83 -70.16 -14.20
C ALA A 34 -9.31 -70.09 -12.75
N LYS A 35 -10.17 -70.32 -11.76
CA LYS A 35 -9.77 -70.39 -10.34
C LYS A 35 -8.75 -71.51 -10.09
N ARG A 36 -8.96 -72.70 -10.66
CA ARG A 36 -8.02 -73.82 -10.56
C ARG A 36 -6.69 -73.52 -11.28
N ALA A 37 -6.72 -72.83 -12.41
CA ALA A 37 -5.51 -72.43 -13.14
C ALA A 37 -4.71 -71.38 -12.35
N ALA A 38 -5.37 -70.38 -11.78
CA ALA A 38 -4.74 -69.37 -10.93
C ALA A 38 -4.14 -69.98 -9.66
N ALA A 39 -4.84 -70.92 -9.01
CA ALA A 39 -4.31 -71.63 -7.85
C ALA A 39 -3.04 -72.44 -8.19
N ARG A 40 -3.05 -73.17 -9.32
CA ARG A 40 -1.87 -73.91 -9.80
C ARG A 40 -0.71 -72.97 -10.14
N ALA A 41 -0.98 -71.85 -10.81
CA ALA A 41 0.04 -70.85 -11.13
C ALA A 41 0.63 -70.22 -9.85
N GLY A 42 -0.19 -69.98 -8.83
CA GLY A 42 0.28 -69.52 -7.52
C GLY A 42 1.20 -70.55 -6.84
N GLU A 43 0.79 -71.81 -6.83
CA GLU A 43 1.59 -72.90 -6.26
C GLU A 43 2.91 -73.11 -7.02
N GLU A 44 2.90 -73.02 -8.35
CA GLU A 44 4.12 -73.06 -9.17
C GLU A 44 5.06 -71.88 -8.89
N LEU A 45 4.52 -70.68 -8.64
CA LEU A 45 5.31 -69.51 -8.27
C LEU A 45 5.90 -69.62 -6.87
N ASP A 46 5.14 -70.14 -5.90
CA ASP A 46 5.63 -70.38 -4.53
C ASP A 46 6.71 -71.47 -4.54
N GLN A 47 6.47 -72.57 -5.27
CA GLN A 47 7.50 -73.61 -5.48
C GLN A 47 8.72 -73.05 -6.20
N ALA A 48 8.57 -72.15 -7.17
CA ALA A 48 9.70 -71.50 -7.81
C ALA A 48 10.46 -70.61 -6.83
N ARG A 49 9.77 -69.81 -6.01
CA ARG A 49 10.39 -68.98 -4.97
C ARG A 49 11.19 -69.80 -3.96
N GLU A 50 10.64 -70.92 -3.52
CA GLU A 50 11.30 -71.86 -2.62
C GLU A 50 12.49 -72.54 -3.31
N ARG A 51 12.31 -73.10 -4.52
CA ARG A 51 13.38 -73.75 -5.29
C ARG A 51 14.54 -72.82 -5.61
N TYR A 52 14.28 -71.54 -5.81
CA TYR A 52 15.32 -70.55 -6.12
C TYR A 52 15.81 -69.77 -4.89
N GLU A 53 15.30 -70.09 -3.69
CA GLU A 53 15.65 -69.46 -2.42
C GLU A 53 15.60 -67.92 -2.52
N VAL A 54 14.57 -67.40 -3.21
CA VAL A 54 14.50 -65.97 -3.57
C VAL A 54 14.47 -65.10 -2.33
N ASP A 55 13.71 -65.51 -1.31
CA ASP A 55 13.57 -64.74 -0.07
C ASP A 55 14.88 -64.70 0.73
N GLU A 56 15.62 -65.81 0.80
CA GLU A 56 16.94 -65.85 1.46
C GLU A 56 17.94 -64.93 0.74
N LYS A 57 17.96 -64.93 -0.59
CA LYS A 57 18.83 -64.05 -1.38
C LYS A 57 18.48 -62.58 -1.20
N VAL A 58 17.19 -62.25 -1.09
CA VAL A 58 16.73 -60.88 -0.83
C VAL A 58 17.16 -60.41 0.56
N GLU A 59 16.99 -61.24 1.59
CA GLU A 59 17.45 -60.90 2.94
C GLU A 59 18.97 -60.77 3.02
N ARG A 60 19.74 -61.68 2.41
CA ARG A 60 21.20 -61.55 2.33
C ARG A 60 21.63 -60.26 1.62
N ALA A 61 20.99 -59.90 0.51
CA ALA A 61 21.28 -58.66 -0.20
C ALA A 61 20.92 -57.41 0.64
N ARG A 62 19.86 -57.47 1.45
CA ARG A 62 19.50 -56.40 2.39
C ARG A 62 20.53 -56.24 3.50
N GLU A 63 21.01 -57.35 4.06
CA GLU A 63 22.08 -57.34 5.08
C GLU A 63 23.38 -56.79 4.51
N GLU A 64 23.79 -57.24 3.32
CA GLU A 64 24.98 -56.71 2.63
C GLU A 64 24.85 -55.20 2.37
N LEU A 65 23.69 -54.74 1.90
CA LEU A 65 23.45 -53.31 1.67
C LEU A 65 23.49 -52.50 2.96
N ALA A 66 22.96 -53.05 4.07
CA ALA A 66 23.02 -52.42 5.38
C ALA A 66 24.47 -52.27 5.86
N GLN A 67 25.29 -53.32 5.72
CA GLN A 67 26.71 -53.26 6.05
C GLN A 67 27.48 -52.26 5.18
N VAL A 68 27.19 -52.19 3.88
CA VAL A 68 27.81 -51.20 2.98
C VAL A 68 27.44 -49.77 3.39
N ARG A 69 26.17 -49.54 3.76
CA ARG A 69 25.71 -48.22 4.22
C ARG A 69 26.38 -47.82 5.54
N GLU A 70 26.55 -48.75 6.47
CA GLU A 70 27.23 -48.52 7.74
C GLU A 70 28.70 -48.13 7.52
N ARG A 71 29.46 -48.92 6.74
CA ARG A 71 30.85 -48.60 6.40
C ARG A 71 30.99 -47.26 5.68
N ALA A 72 30.10 -46.97 4.73
CA ALA A 72 30.10 -45.69 4.04
C ALA A 72 29.80 -44.51 5.00
N GLY A 73 28.94 -44.72 6.01
CA GLY A 73 28.69 -43.74 7.06
C GLY A 73 29.94 -43.47 7.90
N GLU A 74 30.62 -44.52 8.35
CA GLU A 74 31.87 -44.41 9.11
C GLU A 74 32.98 -43.71 8.31
N GLU A 75 33.14 -44.03 7.02
CA GLU A 75 34.12 -43.36 6.15
C GLU A 75 33.80 -41.86 5.99
N LEU A 76 32.52 -41.50 5.88
CA LEU A 76 32.09 -40.10 5.81
C LEU A 76 32.35 -39.36 7.12
N ASP A 77 32.07 -39.98 8.26
CA ASP A 77 32.33 -39.37 9.57
C ASP A 77 33.84 -39.20 9.81
N GLN A 78 34.65 -40.19 9.47
CA GLN A 78 36.12 -40.08 9.49
C GLN A 78 36.63 -38.99 8.55
N ALA A 79 36.04 -38.86 7.36
CA ALA A 79 36.40 -37.79 6.44
C ALA A 79 36.01 -36.41 7.02
N ARG A 80 34.82 -36.27 7.61
CA ARG A 80 34.38 -35.02 8.26
C ARG A 80 35.31 -34.61 9.39
N GLU A 81 35.74 -35.56 10.22
CA GLU A 81 36.72 -35.35 11.28
C GLU A 81 38.09 -34.98 10.71
N ARG A 82 38.62 -35.77 9.75
CA ARG A 82 39.92 -35.55 9.11
C ARG A 82 40.03 -34.18 8.44
N TYR A 83 38.94 -33.70 7.85
CA TYR A 83 38.90 -32.39 7.18
C TYR A 83 38.44 -31.25 8.10
N GLU A 84 38.16 -31.55 9.37
CA GLU A 84 37.65 -30.63 10.38
C GLU A 84 36.46 -29.81 9.86
N VAL A 85 35.55 -30.47 9.12
CA VAL A 85 34.47 -29.78 8.39
C VAL A 85 33.63 -28.94 9.35
N ASP A 86 33.25 -29.52 10.49
CA ASP A 86 32.41 -28.86 11.49
C ASP A 86 33.14 -27.66 12.13
N ALA A 87 34.43 -27.80 12.44
CA ALA A 87 35.22 -26.71 13.01
C ALA A 87 35.47 -25.56 12.02
N LYS A 88 35.53 -25.85 10.71
CA LYS A 88 35.60 -24.81 9.67
C LYS A 88 34.26 -24.10 9.49
N VAL A 89 33.15 -24.84 9.55
CA VAL A 89 31.80 -24.27 9.49
C VAL A 89 31.56 -23.33 10.67
N GLU A 90 31.92 -23.73 11.89
CA GLU A 90 31.78 -22.87 13.07
C GLU A 90 32.66 -21.61 12.98
N ARG A 91 33.93 -21.73 12.56
CA ARG A 91 34.79 -20.56 12.30
C ARG A 91 34.19 -19.60 11.27
N ALA A 92 33.65 -20.12 10.18
CA ALA A 92 33.00 -19.31 9.15
C ALA A 92 31.73 -18.62 9.68
N ARG A 93 30.95 -19.29 10.55
CA ARG A 93 29.78 -18.70 11.22
C ARG A 93 30.18 -17.55 12.15
N GLU A 94 31.24 -17.72 12.94
CA GLU A 94 31.76 -16.68 13.83
C GLU A 94 32.33 -15.47 13.07
N GLU A 95 33.04 -15.70 11.97
CA GLU A 95 33.51 -14.64 11.08
C GLU A 95 32.36 -13.86 10.46
N LEU A 96 31.33 -14.56 9.97
CA LEU A 96 30.15 -13.93 9.41
C LEU A 96 29.37 -13.12 10.46
N ALA A 97 29.20 -13.66 11.67
CA ALA A 97 28.54 -12.95 12.76
C ALA A 97 29.28 -11.65 13.13
N ARG A 98 30.61 -11.70 13.25
CA ARG A 98 31.43 -10.50 13.50
C ARG A 98 31.31 -9.46 12.38
N GLY A 99 31.33 -9.91 11.12
CA GLY A 99 31.16 -9.02 9.97
C GLY A 99 29.78 -8.34 9.95
N LEU A 100 28.71 -9.07 10.30
CA LEU A 100 27.36 -8.51 10.40
C LEU A 100 27.24 -7.50 11.54
N ASP A 101 27.84 -7.77 12.70
CA ASP A 101 27.85 -6.82 13.83
C ASP A 101 28.62 -5.53 13.51
N GLU A 102 29.75 -5.63 12.79
CA GLU A 102 30.52 -4.47 12.34
C GLU A 102 29.78 -3.65 11.30
N ALA A 103 29.10 -4.32 10.36
CA ALA A 103 28.24 -3.67 9.37
C ALA A 103 27.08 -2.93 10.06
N ALA A 104 26.42 -3.57 11.03
CA ALA A 104 25.33 -2.96 11.79
C ALA A 104 25.79 -1.68 12.51
N LYS A 105 26.93 -1.71 13.20
CA LYS A 105 27.51 -0.52 13.85
C LYS A 105 27.81 0.60 12.85
N THR A 106 28.29 0.25 11.66
CA THR A 106 28.58 1.22 10.60
C THR A 106 27.29 1.89 10.11
N PHE A 107 26.22 1.11 9.90
CA PHE A 107 24.92 1.66 9.52
C PHE A 107 24.32 2.54 10.62
N ASP A 108 24.44 2.17 11.89
CA ASP A 108 23.98 2.98 13.01
C ASP A 108 24.71 4.34 13.07
N GLN A 109 26.03 4.35 12.86
CA GLN A 109 26.82 5.58 12.80
C GLN A 109 26.42 6.47 11.60
N LEU A 110 26.19 5.88 10.43
CA LEU A 110 25.70 6.62 9.26
C LEU A 110 24.31 7.19 9.51
N ALA A 111 23.42 6.43 10.13
CA ALA A 111 22.07 6.88 10.46
C ALA A 111 22.11 8.05 11.47
N GLN A 112 22.94 7.97 12.51
CA GLN A 112 23.11 9.05 13.48
C GLN A 112 23.63 10.34 12.82
N ARG A 113 24.64 10.25 11.95
CA ARG A 113 25.15 11.40 11.19
C ARG A 113 24.09 12.02 10.29
N ALA A 114 23.33 11.20 9.55
CA ALA A 114 22.28 11.69 8.68
C ALA A 114 21.16 12.41 9.46
N VAL A 115 20.83 11.93 10.66
CA VAL A 115 19.86 12.60 11.55
C VAL A 115 20.39 13.93 12.06
N GLU A 116 21.67 14.00 12.44
CA GLU A 116 22.31 15.23 12.90
C GLU A 116 22.41 16.28 11.79
N GLU A 117 22.93 15.90 10.63
CA GLU A 117 23.00 16.77 9.44
C GLU A 117 21.60 17.25 9.01
N GLY A 118 20.62 16.34 9.00
CA GLY A 118 19.23 16.69 8.68
C GLY A 118 18.61 17.66 9.69
N ARG A 119 18.97 17.56 10.97
CA ARG A 119 18.51 18.49 12.02
C ARG A 119 19.14 19.87 11.84
N GLU A 120 20.43 19.94 11.53
CA GLU A 120 21.14 21.21 11.30
C GLU A 120 20.59 21.93 10.05
N GLN A 121 20.47 21.21 8.93
CA GLN A 121 19.88 21.75 7.71
C GLN A 121 18.42 22.15 7.90
N GLY A 122 17.66 21.35 8.67
CA GLY A 122 16.28 21.67 9.03
C GLY A 122 16.18 22.95 9.85
N ALA A 123 17.09 23.17 10.81
CA ALA A 123 17.13 24.38 11.62
C ALA A 123 17.51 25.61 10.78
N GLU A 124 18.55 25.52 9.94
CA GLU A 124 18.96 26.60 9.05
C GLU A 124 17.84 26.96 8.07
N LEU A 125 17.20 25.96 7.46
CA LEU A 125 16.08 26.18 6.55
C LEU A 125 14.88 26.80 7.28
N SER A 126 14.59 26.35 8.50
CA SER A 126 13.52 26.92 9.33
C SER A 126 13.78 28.38 9.68
N GLU A 127 15.03 28.74 9.97
CA GLU A 127 15.42 30.13 10.24
C GLU A 127 15.27 31.00 8.99
N ARG A 128 15.74 30.51 7.83
CA ARG A 128 15.62 31.21 6.55
C ARG A 128 14.18 31.35 6.04
N LEU A 129 13.32 30.42 6.43
CA LEU A 129 11.89 30.43 6.08
C LEU A 129 11.02 31.02 7.19
N ALA A 130 11.61 31.53 8.26
CA ALA A 130 10.86 32.18 9.32
C ALA A 130 10.02 33.31 8.73
N TYR A 131 8.71 33.26 9.01
CA TYR A 131 7.81 34.30 8.59
C TYR A 131 8.07 35.58 9.39
N GLU A 132 8.19 36.69 8.68
CA GLU A 132 8.31 38.01 9.28
C GLU A 132 7.01 38.76 8.96
N PRO A 133 6.23 39.15 9.98
CA PRO A 133 5.02 39.93 9.79
C PRO A 133 5.31 41.24 9.06
N ILE A 134 4.34 41.70 8.27
CA ILE A 134 4.42 43.02 7.65
C ILE A 134 4.53 44.09 8.75
N PRO A 135 5.56 44.96 8.72
CA PRO A 135 5.74 45.98 9.75
C PRO A 135 4.50 46.88 9.88
N GLY A 136 4.04 47.08 11.12
CA GLY A 136 2.87 47.92 11.41
C GLY A 136 1.51 47.24 11.20
N ALA A 137 1.46 45.98 10.75
CA ALA A 137 0.20 45.29 10.47
C ALA A 137 -0.66 45.08 11.72
N ALA A 138 -0.04 44.70 12.85
CA ALA A 138 -0.74 44.43 14.10
C ALA A 138 -1.37 45.71 14.70
N GLU A 139 -0.72 46.85 14.50
CA GLU A 139 -1.20 48.16 14.95
C GLU A 139 -2.24 48.76 14.00
N ALA A 140 -2.15 48.41 12.71
CA ALA A 140 -3.04 48.94 11.68
C ALA A 140 -4.39 48.24 11.61
N VAL A 141 -4.51 47.02 12.13
CA VAL A 141 -5.73 46.20 12.09
C VAL A 141 -6.35 46.12 13.48
N ASP A 142 -7.59 46.57 13.59
CA ASP A 142 -8.41 46.41 14.80
C ASP A 142 -9.71 45.69 14.43
N CYS A 143 -10.04 44.62 15.15
CA CYS A 143 -11.20 43.79 14.89
C CYS A 143 -12.11 43.77 16.12
N GLU A 144 -13.42 43.89 15.88
CA GLU A 144 -14.41 43.73 16.94
C GLU A 144 -14.29 42.34 17.60
N ALA A 145 -14.74 42.23 18.86
CA ALA A 145 -14.80 40.96 19.57
C ALA A 145 -15.59 39.86 18.82
N SER A 146 -16.51 40.26 17.94
CA SER A 146 -17.28 39.34 17.09
C SER A 146 -16.46 38.72 15.95
N GLY A 147 -15.34 39.36 15.56
CA GLY A 147 -14.51 39.00 14.41
C GLY A 147 -15.19 39.18 13.05
N ARG A 148 -16.33 39.89 12.99
CA ARG A 148 -17.09 40.10 11.74
C ARG A 148 -16.86 41.46 11.11
N ARG A 149 -16.28 42.39 11.85
CA ARG A 149 -15.93 43.73 11.35
C ARG A 149 -14.54 44.08 11.86
N CYS A 150 -13.69 44.48 10.93
CA CYS A 150 -12.34 44.95 11.20
C CYS A 150 -12.13 46.31 10.54
N THR A 151 -11.43 47.20 11.21
CA THR A 151 -10.92 48.45 10.66
C THR A 151 -9.46 48.31 10.33
N VAL A 152 -9.05 48.87 9.19
CA VAL A 152 -7.65 48.90 8.74
C VAL A 152 -7.28 50.34 8.42
N SER A 153 -6.15 50.80 8.93
CA SER A 153 -5.72 52.19 8.71
C SER A 153 -5.45 52.48 7.22
N ALA A 154 -5.91 53.64 6.76
CA ALA A 154 -5.71 54.07 5.37
C ALA A 154 -4.23 54.17 5.03
N ALA A 155 -3.41 54.71 5.94
CA ALA A 155 -1.96 54.83 5.75
C ALA A 155 -1.29 53.47 5.54
N PHE A 156 -1.71 52.43 6.28
CA PHE A 156 -1.19 51.08 6.09
C PHE A 156 -1.63 50.47 4.76
N ILE A 157 -2.90 50.65 4.36
CA ILE A 157 -3.39 50.22 3.04
C ILE A 157 -2.61 50.92 1.92
N ASP A 158 -2.36 52.22 2.04
CA ASP A 158 -1.61 52.99 1.05
C ASP A 158 -0.13 52.54 0.97
N ALA A 159 0.47 52.23 2.12
CA ALA A 159 1.81 51.64 2.16
C ALA A 159 1.87 50.26 1.47
N LEU A 160 0.91 49.38 1.75
CA LEU A 160 0.80 48.07 1.07
C LEU A 160 0.57 48.20 -0.43
N ALA A 161 -0.25 49.16 -0.86
CA ALA A 161 -0.48 49.43 -2.28
C ALA A 161 0.79 49.91 -2.98
N SER A 162 1.70 50.59 -2.27
CA SER A 162 2.99 51.03 -2.81
C SER A 162 4.01 49.91 -2.96
N ASP A 163 3.90 48.83 -2.19
CA ASP A 163 4.73 47.63 -2.31
C ASP A 163 3.90 46.34 -2.16
N PRO A 164 3.18 45.93 -3.22
CA PRO A 164 2.32 44.73 -3.20
C PRO A 164 3.08 43.42 -2.99
N SER A 165 4.41 43.42 -3.13
CA SER A 165 5.23 42.21 -3.00
C SER A 165 5.18 41.63 -1.59
N GLN A 166 4.92 42.47 -0.58
CA GLN A 166 4.78 42.07 0.82
C GLN A 166 3.59 41.12 1.04
N LEU A 167 2.52 41.27 0.26
CA LEU A 167 1.32 40.43 0.37
C LEU A 167 1.55 38.98 -0.09
N GLY A 168 2.56 38.74 -0.93
CA GLY A 168 2.84 37.41 -1.47
C GLY A 168 3.32 36.39 -0.43
N ARG A 169 3.73 36.84 0.76
CA ARG A 169 4.19 35.99 1.88
C ARG A 169 3.11 35.74 2.93
N GLU A 170 1.98 36.43 2.87
CA GLU A 170 0.98 36.45 3.94
C GLU A 170 0.12 35.19 3.98
N ALA A 171 -0.12 34.57 2.82
CA ALA A 171 -0.82 33.32 2.67
C ALA A 171 -0.58 32.72 1.28
N VAL A 172 -0.75 31.40 1.17
CA VAL A 172 -0.86 30.71 -0.12
C VAL A 172 -2.33 30.55 -0.46
N LEU A 173 -2.71 31.03 -1.64
CA LEU A 173 -4.03 30.84 -2.21
C LEU A 173 -4.03 29.60 -3.11
N LEU A 174 -4.99 28.70 -2.89
CA LEU A 174 -5.17 27.47 -3.67
C LEU A 174 -6.58 27.44 -4.26
N PRO A 175 -6.77 27.04 -5.53
CA PRO A 175 -8.12 26.82 -6.05
C PRO A 175 -8.89 25.79 -5.21
N GLY A 176 -10.16 26.07 -4.91
CA GLY A 176 -11.00 25.21 -4.10
C GLY A 176 -12.47 25.27 -4.50
N ARG A 177 -13.27 24.39 -3.88
CA ARG A 177 -14.73 24.39 -4.00
C ARG A 177 -15.38 24.31 -2.63
N SER A 178 -16.51 25.01 -2.50
CA SER A 178 -17.38 25.03 -1.34
C SER A 178 -18.13 23.70 -1.20
N VAL A 179 -18.80 23.46 -0.08
CA VAL A 179 -19.66 22.27 0.08
C VAL A 179 -20.76 22.22 -0.98
N ASP A 180 -21.30 23.38 -1.35
CA ASP A 180 -22.31 23.55 -2.41
C ASP A 180 -21.72 23.58 -3.83
N GLY A 181 -20.41 23.31 -3.99
CA GLY A 181 -19.73 23.24 -5.28
C GLY A 181 -19.31 24.58 -5.89
N VAL A 182 -19.47 25.69 -5.18
CA VAL A 182 -19.06 27.04 -5.62
C VAL A 182 -17.54 27.14 -5.65
N ALA A 183 -16.96 27.60 -6.75
CA ALA A 183 -15.52 27.79 -6.87
C ALA A 183 -15.04 28.97 -6.01
N GLY A 184 -13.88 28.83 -5.38
CA GLY A 184 -13.28 29.82 -4.50
C GLY A 184 -11.75 29.69 -4.42
N LEU A 185 -11.12 30.55 -3.61
CA LEU A 185 -9.69 30.49 -3.29
C LEU A 185 -9.51 30.12 -1.81
N ARG A 186 -8.85 29.00 -1.54
CA ARG A 186 -8.57 28.49 -0.20
C ARG A 186 -7.28 29.09 0.34
N LEU A 187 -7.32 29.57 1.58
CA LEU A 187 -6.15 30.01 2.33
C LEU A 187 -5.39 28.80 2.89
N SER A 188 -4.07 28.83 2.77
CA SER A 188 -3.14 27.82 3.24
C SER A 188 -1.83 28.48 3.67
N LYS A 189 -1.08 27.83 4.56
CA LYS A 189 0.20 28.34 5.10
C LYS A 189 0.04 29.75 5.69
N LEU A 190 -1.04 29.96 6.43
CA LEU A 190 -1.31 31.19 7.14
C LEU A 190 -0.52 31.20 8.45
N GLU A 191 0.45 32.10 8.54
CA GLU A 191 1.31 32.24 9.70
C GLU A 191 0.68 33.16 10.76
N ALA A 192 1.06 32.96 12.03
CA ALA A 192 0.59 33.83 13.10
C ALA A 192 1.12 35.26 12.89
N GLY A 193 0.24 36.25 13.00
CA GLY A 193 0.59 37.66 12.79
C GLY A 193 0.52 38.11 11.32
N SER A 194 0.22 37.22 10.38
CA SER A 194 -0.06 37.62 9.00
C SER A 194 -1.36 38.41 8.89
N LEU A 195 -1.45 39.25 7.87
CA LEU A 195 -2.59 40.14 7.65
C LEU A 195 -3.94 39.39 7.60
N PRO A 196 -4.11 38.26 6.88
CA PRO A 196 -5.36 37.51 6.93
C PRO A 196 -5.61 36.89 8.32
N ALA A 197 -4.57 36.49 9.06
CA ALA A 197 -4.72 35.99 10.43
C ALA A 197 -5.17 37.08 11.39
N LEU A 198 -4.62 38.30 11.28
CA LEU A 198 -5.04 39.48 12.03
C LEU A 198 -6.50 39.85 11.74
N LEU A 199 -6.96 39.62 10.51
CA LEU A 199 -8.36 39.77 10.10
C LEU A 199 -9.28 38.62 10.59
N GLY A 200 -8.74 37.66 11.36
CA GLY A 200 -9.49 36.54 11.91
C GLY A 200 -9.76 35.39 10.93
N LEU A 201 -9.14 35.43 9.74
CA LEU A 201 -9.14 34.31 8.79
C LEU A 201 -8.22 33.20 9.31
N ARG A 202 -8.43 31.98 8.81
CA ARG A 202 -7.75 30.77 9.26
C ARG A 202 -7.33 29.91 8.09
N ASP A 203 -6.32 29.09 8.33
CA ASP A 203 -5.94 28.02 7.41
C ASP A 203 -7.15 27.14 7.07
N GLY A 204 -7.35 26.93 5.77
CA GLY A 204 -8.47 26.16 5.22
C GLY A 204 -9.73 26.96 4.93
N ASP A 205 -9.81 28.24 5.29
CA ASP A 205 -10.92 29.11 4.87
C ASP A 205 -10.97 29.20 3.35
N LEU A 206 -12.18 29.12 2.79
CA LEU A 206 -12.41 29.24 1.35
C LEU A 206 -13.04 30.59 1.04
N LEU A 207 -12.27 31.49 0.44
CA LEU A 207 -12.73 32.80 -0.01
C LEU A 207 -13.60 32.65 -1.25
N LEU A 208 -14.82 33.18 -1.21
CA LEU A 208 -15.83 32.97 -2.26
C LEU A 208 -16.10 34.26 -3.03
N GLU A 209 -16.21 35.38 -2.33
CA GLU A 209 -16.62 36.63 -2.94
C GLU A 209 -16.09 37.84 -2.14
N VAL A 210 -15.71 38.89 -2.85
CA VAL A 210 -15.37 40.19 -2.26
C VAL A 210 -16.13 41.28 -2.98
N ASN A 211 -16.95 42.06 -2.26
CA ASN A 211 -17.73 43.17 -2.83
C ASN A 211 -18.59 42.79 -4.06
N GLY A 212 -19.07 41.54 -4.13
CA GLY A 212 -19.83 41.02 -5.27
C GLY A 212 -18.98 40.36 -6.37
N VAL A 213 -17.65 40.46 -6.31
CA VAL A 213 -16.72 39.80 -7.24
C VAL A 213 -16.43 38.39 -6.76
N LYS A 214 -16.75 37.38 -7.58
CA LYS A 214 -16.54 35.97 -7.25
C LYS A 214 -15.08 35.60 -7.41
N LEU A 215 -14.48 35.02 -6.36
CA LEU A 215 -13.10 34.58 -6.32
C LEU A 215 -12.92 33.17 -6.89
N ALA A 216 -13.44 32.92 -8.10
CA ALA A 216 -13.39 31.59 -8.71
C ALA A 216 -12.02 31.24 -9.33
N SER A 217 -11.16 32.25 -9.55
CA SER A 217 -9.83 32.09 -10.14
C SER A 217 -8.90 33.24 -9.72
N PHE A 218 -7.60 33.09 -10.01
CA PHE A 218 -6.63 34.16 -9.78
C PHE A 218 -6.85 35.39 -10.67
N ASP A 219 -7.45 35.22 -11.85
CA ASP A 219 -7.78 36.36 -12.72
C ASP A 219 -8.80 37.29 -12.06
N ALA A 220 -9.72 36.74 -11.25
CA ALA A 220 -10.69 37.53 -10.50
C ALA A 220 -10.04 38.48 -9.47
N ILE A 221 -8.81 38.20 -9.03
CA ILE A 221 -8.06 39.09 -8.12
C ILE A 221 -7.78 40.43 -8.80
N ARG A 222 -7.50 40.42 -10.12
CA ARG A 222 -7.25 41.66 -10.89
C ARG A 222 -8.49 42.54 -11.00
N GLU A 223 -9.68 41.96 -10.85
CA GLU A 223 -10.94 42.69 -10.88
C GLU A 223 -11.25 43.38 -9.54
N LEU A 224 -10.54 43.01 -8.47
CA LEU A 224 -10.77 43.57 -7.14
C LEU A 224 -10.37 45.04 -7.02
N ASP A 225 -9.37 45.50 -7.77
CA ASP A 225 -8.98 46.91 -7.79
C ASP A 225 -10.16 47.81 -8.14
N ALA A 226 -10.95 47.42 -9.14
CA ALA A 226 -12.18 48.12 -9.52
C ALA A 226 -13.28 47.96 -8.47
N ALA A 227 -13.38 46.79 -7.82
CA ALA A 227 -14.36 46.54 -6.77
C ALA A 227 -14.12 47.36 -5.49
N PHE A 228 -12.88 47.82 -5.28
CA PHE A 228 -12.50 48.70 -4.17
C PHE A 228 -12.48 50.19 -4.53
N ALA A 229 -12.47 50.54 -5.82
CA ALA A 229 -12.38 51.92 -6.26
C ALA A 229 -13.48 52.81 -5.63
N GLY A 230 -13.05 53.80 -4.87
CA GLY A 230 -13.94 54.77 -4.20
C GLY A 230 -14.74 54.22 -3.01
N ARG A 231 -14.48 52.99 -2.54
CA ARG A 231 -15.15 52.39 -1.39
C ARG A 231 -14.25 52.42 -0.15
N SER A 232 -14.83 52.80 0.98
CA SER A 232 -14.18 52.69 2.30
C SER A 232 -14.48 51.35 2.98
N GLU A 233 -15.32 50.50 2.39
CA GLU A 233 -15.71 49.22 2.98
C GLU A 233 -15.61 48.07 1.95
N ALA A 234 -15.23 46.91 2.47
CA ALA A 234 -15.06 45.66 1.75
C ALA A 234 -15.81 44.55 2.47
N LEU A 235 -16.74 43.87 1.79
CA LEU A 235 -17.43 42.69 2.32
C LEU A 235 -16.81 41.43 1.70
N LEU A 236 -16.14 40.64 2.53
CA LEU A 236 -15.63 39.32 2.19
C LEU A 236 -16.63 38.24 2.63
N ARG A 237 -17.04 37.39 1.69
CA ARG A 237 -17.80 36.16 1.96
C ARG A 237 -16.88 34.96 1.81
N PHE A 238 -16.87 34.08 2.81
CA PHE A 238 -16.02 32.91 2.85
C PHE A 238 -16.70 31.73 3.53
N GLU A 239 -16.23 30.52 3.27
CA GLU A 239 -16.68 29.31 3.95
C GLU A 239 -15.62 28.82 4.93
N ARG A 240 -16.06 28.47 6.15
CA ARG A 240 -15.24 27.83 7.18
C ARG A 240 -15.92 26.58 7.71
N GLY A 241 -15.30 25.42 7.50
CA GLY A 241 -15.85 24.13 7.94
C GLY A 241 -17.28 23.91 7.44
N GLY A 242 -17.56 24.21 6.17
CA GLY A 242 -18.88 24.07 5.56
C GLY A 242 -19.89 25.17 5.89
N ASN A 243 -19.54 26.15 6.71
CA ASN A 243 -20.45 27.24 7.09
C ASN A 243 -20.04 28.54 6.41
N LEU A 244 -21.00 29.19 5.75
CA LEU A 244 -20.81 30.50 5.16
C LEU A 244 -20.66 31.57 6.25
N ARG A 245 -19.71 32.48 6.05
CA ARG A 245 -19.36 33.58 6.93
C ARG A 245 -19.11 34.85 6.13
N GLU A 246 -19.23 35.97 6.82
CA GLU A 246 -18.97 37.29 6.28
C GLU A 246 -18.02 38.06 7.19
N LEU A 247 -17.12 38.82 6.56
CA LEU A 247 -16.19 39.74 7.21
C LEU A 247 -16.27 41.09 6.50
N THR A 248 -16.56 42.15 7.26
CA THR A 248 -16.50 43.53 6.77
C THR A 248 -15.18 44.17 7.15
N ILE A 249 -14.42 44.63 6.16
CA ILE A 249 -13.15 45.33 6.33
C ILE A 249 -13.38 46.79 5.99
N VAL A 250 -13.06 47.69 6.91
CA VAL A 250 -13.32 49.13 6.79
C VAL A 250 -11.99 49.87 6.74
N ARG A 251 -11.75 50.61 5.66
CA ARG A 251 -10.65 51.56 5.55
C ARG A 251 -10.99 52.78 6.40
N VAL A 252 -10.27 52.96 7.51
CA VAL A 252 -10.41 54.16 8.35
C VAL A 252 -9.37 55.20 7.93
N PRO A 253 -9.76 56.47 7.70
CA PRO A 253 -8.81 57.52 7.37
C PRO A 253 -7.78 57.65 8.49
N SER A 254 -6.51 57.82 8.14
CA SER A 254 -5.49 58.25 9.08
C SER A 254 -5.88 59.64 9.57
N GLY A 255 -6.32 59.76 10.82
CA GLY A 255 -6.71 61.05 11.40
C GLY A 255 -5.53 62.03 11.41
N PRO A 256 -5.78 63.35 11.44
CA PRO A 256 -4.75 64.31 11.78
C PRO A 256 -4.39 64.14 13.26
N GLU A 257 -3.11 63.87 13.57
CA GLU A 257 -2.55 64.17 14.90
C GLU A 257 -2.57 65.67 15.17
#